data_AF-Q4TF58-F1
#
_entry.id   AF-Q4TF58-F1
#
_cell.length_a   1.000
_cell.length_b   1.000
_cell.length_c   1.000
_cell.angle_alpha   90.00
_cell.angle_beta   90.00
_cell.angle_gamma   90.00
#
_symmetry.space_group_name_H-M   'P 1'
#
loop_
_entity.id
_entity.type
_entity.pdbx_description
1 polymer ?
#
loop_
_entity_poly.entity_id
_entity_poly.type
_entity_poly.pdbx_seq_one_letter_code
_entity_poly.pdbx_strand_id
1 'polypeptide(L)'
;RSMFSTNRQKIMERTDILNQEWKTRRIQPVHIMTSVGSLRGTREVGTRVCLWAVPLWQVIPLKTLNAVASVPVMYSWSPLQQNFMVEDETVLHNIPYMGDEILDQDGTFIKELIKNYDGKVHGDRGHSFINDEIFVELVNALAQYSDNEDEEEEEEHDFKVDKIDLCDSRSGADGSKKFPSHKIFEAISAMFPDKGSTEELKEKYKELTEQQMPGVLPPECTPNIDGPHARSVQREQSLHSFHTLFCRRYFKYDCFLHREHGNRCGS
;
A
#
# COMPACT_ATOMS: atom_id res chain seq x y z
N ARG A 1 -0.41 15.49 19.24
CA ARG A 1 0.46 15.98 20.35
C ARG A 1 0.57 14.98 21.51
N SER A 2 -0.53 14.45 22.05
CA SER A 2 -0.50 13.43 23.13
C SER A 2 0.35 12.19 22.77
N MET A 3 0.12 11.58 21.60
CA MET A 3 0.89 10.40 21.14
C MET A 3 2.40 10.64 21.05
N PHE A 4 2.83 11.83 20.62
CA PHE A 4 4.26 12.18 20.58
C PHE A 4 4.88 12.26 21.97
N SER A 5 4.15 12.77 22.97
CA SER A 5 4.61 12.81 24.35
C SER A 5 4.77 11.41 24.94
N THR A 6 3.77 10.55 24.75
CA THR A 6 3.82 9.14 25.19
C THR A 6 4.94 8.38 24.48
N ASN A 7 5.11 8.59 23.18
CA ASN A 7 6.20 7.96 22.42
C ASN A 7 7.57 8.46 22.90
N ARG A 8 7.70 9.75 23.22
CA ARG A 8 8.93 10.32 23.78
C ARG A 8 9.31 9.68 25.11
N GLN A 9 8.33 9.40 25.97
CA GLN A 9 8.57 8.69 27.22
C GLN A 9 9.12 7.27 26.96
N LYS A 10 8.52 6.52 26.04
CA LYS A 10 9.03 5.19 25.61
C LYS A 10 10.44 5.25 25.05
N ILE A 11 10.75 6.30 24.25
CA ILE A 11 12.10 6.52 23.73
C ILE A 11 13.06 6.73 24.89
N MET A 12 12.74 7.61 25.83
CA MET A 12 13.60 7.90 26.98
C MET A 12 13.92 6.64 27.78
N GLU A 13 12.90 5.85 28.14
CA GLU A 13 13.07 4.60 28.88
C GLU A 13 14.00 3.62 28.13
N ARG A 14 13.77 3.41 26.83
CA ARG A 14 14.61 2.52 26.01
C ARG A 14 16.04 3.04 25.86
N THR A 15 16.21 4.34 25.64
CA THR A 15 17.54 4.94 25.53
C THR A 15 18.30 4.89 26.85
N ASP A 16 17.61 5.01 27.98
CA ASP A 16 18.25 4.89 29.30
C ASP A 16 18.76 3.48 29.54
N ILE A 17 17.99 2.45 29.18
CA ILE A 17 18.45 1.05 29.25
C ILE A 17 19.72 0.86 28.40
N LEU A 18 19.69 1.28 27.13
CA LEU A 18 20.84 1.18 26.23
C LEU A 18 22.05 1.99 26.74
N ASN A 19 21.82 3.15 27.35
CA ASN A 19 22.88 3.99 27.91
C ASN A 19 23.50 3.34 29.17
N GLN A 20 22.69 2.71 30.03
CA GLN A 20 23.22 1.95 31.17
C GLN A 20 24.05 0.75 30.70
N GLU A 21 23.56 0.00 29.70
CA GLU A 21 24.34 -1.08 29.10
C GLU A 21 25.66 -0.57 28.50
N TRP A 22 25.63 0.58 27.81
CA TRP A 22 26.83 1.19 27.23
C TRP A 22 27.83 1.62 28.31
N LYS A 23 27.38 2.21 29.42
CA LYS A 23 28.23 2.64 30.54
C LYS A 23 29.01 1.49 31.20
N THR A 24 28.48 0.27 31.16
CA THR A 24 29.19 -0.91 31.69
C THR A 24 30.33 -1.37 30.79
N ARG A 25 30.33 -0.97 29.51
CA ARG A 25 31.35 -1.35 28.53
C ARG A 25 32.55 -0.42 28.62
N ARG A 26 33.75 -0.99 28.76
CA ARG A 26 35.02 -0.26 28.63
C ARG A 26 35.63 -0.54 27.26
N ILE A 27 35.24 0.27 26.27
CA ILE A 27 35.76 0.17 24.90
C ILE A 27 36.94 1.14 24.78
N GLN A 28 38.09 0.66 24.29
CA GLN A 28 39.23 1.54 24.06
C GLN A 28 38.90 2.53 22.92
N PRO A 29 39.13 3.84 23.11
CA PRO A 29 38.93 4.82 22.05
C PRO A 29 39.92 4.57 20.90
N VAL A 30 39.56 5.05 19.72
CA VAL A 30 40.42 4.95 18.54
C VAL A 30 41.67 5.78 18.75
N HIS A 31 42.83 5.20 18.46
CA HIS A 31 44.12 5.88 18.51
C HIS A 31 44.50 6.37 17.11
N ILE A 32 45.09 7.56 17.04
CA ILE A 32 45.55 8.14 15.78
C ILE A 32 46.70 7.30 15.22
N MET A 33 46.59 6.92 13.96
CA MET A 33 47.68 6.29 13.23
C MET A 33 48.80 7.33 13.03
N THR A 34 49.89 7.18 13.77
CA THR A 34 51.09 7.98 13.62
C THR A 34 52.15 7.17 12.88
N SER A 35 52.85 7.78 11.92
CA SER A 35 53.90 7.09 11.18
C SER A 35 55.09 6.83 12.11
N VAL A 36 55.35 5.56 12.45
CA VAL A 36 56.64 5.19 13.03
C VAL A 36 57.63 5.12 11.86
N GLY A 37 58.27 6.25 11.56
CA GLY A 37 59.29 6.40 10.50
C GLY A 37 58.81 5.91 9.13
N SER A 38 58.28 6.82 8.29
CA SER A 38 57.76 6.51 6.95
C SER A 38 58.68 5.53 6.19
N LEU A 39 58.30 4.25 6.18
CA LEU A 39 58.97 3.21 5.41
C LEU A 39 58.82 3.63 3.95
N ARG A 40 59.93 3.77 3.21
CA ARG A 40 59.90 4.17 1.79
C ARG A 40 58.94 3.27 1.03
N GLY A 41 57.74 3.77 0.69
CA GLY A 41 56.70 3.03 -0.03
C GLY A 41 55.28 3.13 0.54
N THR A 42 55.06 3.67 1.74
CA THR A 42 53.69 3.91 2.23
C THR A 42 53.02 5.08 1.50
N ARG A 43 51.83 4.84 0.92
CA ARG A 43 50.98 5.91 0.38
C ARG A 43 50.47 6.78 1.52
N GLU A 44 50.29 8.06 1.26
CA GLU A 44 49.78 9.05 2.22
C GLU A 44 48.52 9.69 1.67
N VAL A 45 47.62 10.13 2.55
CA VAL A 45 46.44 10.93 2.20
C VAL A 45 46.54 12.29 2.88
N GLY A 46 46.36 13.33 2.08
CA GLY A 46 46.36 14.72 2.54
C GLY A 46 44.94 15.27 2.52
N THR A 47 44.49 15.79 3.66
CA THR A 47 43.20 16.48 3.77
C THR A 47 43.45 17.95 4.04
N ARG A 48 42.85 18.81 3.22
CA ARG A 48 42.85 20.25 3.44
C ARG A 48 41.74 20.60 4.42
N VAL A 49 42.11 21.14 5.58
CA VAL A 49 41.16 21.67 6.55
C VAL A 49 41.07 23.17 6.35
N CYS A 50 39.92 23.64 5.88
CA CYS A 50 39.61 25.06 5.78
C CYS A 50 38.81 25.48 7.01
N LEU A 51 39.49 25.67 8.15
CA LEU A 51 38.92 26.36 9.30
C LEU A 51 39.48 27.78 9.30
N TRP A 52 38.61 28.76 9.03
CA TRP A 52 38.94 30.19 8.97
C TRP A 52 39.94 30.49 7.84
N ALA A 53 40.39 31.75 7.74
CA ALA A 53 41.16 32.26 6.59
C ALA A 53 42.52 31.58 6.31
N VAL A 54 42.92 30.56 7.08
CA VAL A 54 44.19 29.85 6.90
C VAL A 54 43.93 28.37 6.57
N PRO A 55 44.27 27.91 5.36
CA PRO A 55 44.19 26.49 5.05
C PRO A 55 45.29 25.72 5.79
N LEU A 56 44.89 24.73 6.59
CA LEU A 56 45.79 23.78 7.23
C LEU A 56 45.82 22.49 6.42
N TRP A 57 47.00 21.91 6.27
CA TRP A 57 47.18 20.62 5.59
C TRP A 57 47.48 19.55 6.62
N GLN A 58 46.68 18.48 6.65
CA GLN A 58 46.92 17.31 7.49
C GLN A 58 47.27 16.11 6.60
N VAL A 59 48.34 15.39 6.96
CA VAL A 59 48.82 14.21 6.22
C VAL A 59 48.87 13.02 7.15
N ILE A 60 48.31 11.89 6.72
CA ILE A 60 48.35 10.62 7.45
C ILE A 60 48.69 9.46 6.48
N PRO A 61 49.30 8.37 6.97
CA PRO A 61 49.56 7.19 6.15
C PRO A 61 48.26 6.48 5.74
N LEU A 62 48.18 6.04 4.49
CA LEU A 62 47.05 5.32 3.92
C LEU A 62 47.20 3.81 4.14
N LYS A 63 46.36 3.24 5.00
CA LYS A 63 46.31 1.78 5.22
C LYS A 63 45.57 1.12 4.07
N THR A 64 46.29 0.34 3.26
CA THR A 64 45.65 -0.50 2.24
C THR A 64 44.97 -1.68 2.92
N LEU A 65 43.67 -1.85 2.67
CA LEU A 65 42.93 -3.05 3.04
C LEU A 65 43.29 -4.17 2.07
N ASN A 66 43.50 -5.38 2.57
CA ASN A 66 43.86 -6.52 1.73
C ASN A 66 42.70 -6.87 0.78
N ALA A 67 43.04 -7.31 -0.43
CA ALA A 67 42.04 -7.73 -1.40
C ALA A 67 41.24 -8.93 -0.88
N VAL A 68 39.91 -8.85 -1.01
CA VAL A 68 38.96 -9.91 -0.69
C VAL A 68 38.24 -10.30 -1.98
N ALA A 69 38.06 -11.60 -2.21
CA ALA A 69 37.35 -12.09 -3.39
C ALA A 69 35.88 -11.65 -3.36
N SER A 70 35.40 -11.03 -4.43
CA SER A 70 33.99 -10.65 -4.59
C SER A 70 33.15 -11.85 -5.03
N VAL A 71 31.95 -11.95 -4.48
CA VAL A 71 30.92 -12.90 -4.95
C VAL A 71 30.16 -12.27 -6.13
N PRO A 72 29.70 -13.07 -7.12
CA PRO A 72 28.82 -12.57 -8.18
C PRO A 72 27.54 -11.90 -7.65
N VAL A 73 27.01 -10.94 -8.41
CA VAL A 73 25.75 -10.27 -8.06
C VAL A 73 24.59 -11.25 -8.13
N MET A 74 23.82 -11.34 -7.05
CA MET A 74 22.61 -12.15 -6.97
C MET A 74 21.55 -11.40 -6.16
N TYR A 75 20.36 -11.27 -6.72
CA TYR A 75 19.20 -10.75 -6.00
C TYR A 75 18.57 -11.84 -5.15
N SER A 76 17.97 -11.46 -4.03
CA SER A 76 17.21 -12.39 -3.19
C SER A 76 15.99 -12.91 -3.94
N TRP A 77 15.79 -14.22 -3.92
CA TRP A 77 14.62 -14.89 -4.46
C TRP A 77 14.07 -15.89 -3.43
N SER A 78 12.76 -16.12 -3.46
CA SER A 78 12.11 -17.07 -2.56
C SER A 78 12.14 -18.48 -3.15
N PRO A 79 12.58 -19.50 -2.40
CA PRO A 79 12.63 -20.87 -2.91
C PRO A 79 11.21 -21.44 -3.09
N LEU A 80 10.95 -22.05 -4.26
CA LEU A 80 9.66 -22.66 -4.59
C LEU A 80 9.83 -24.16 -4.86
N GLN A 81 8.97 -24.98 -4.25
CA GLN A 81 8.86 -26.42 -4.55
C GLN A 81 7.85 -26.68 -5.68
N GLN A 82 6.95 -25.73 -5.93
CA GLN A 82 5.90 -25.77 -6.94
C GLN A 82 5.69 -24.36 -7.46
N ASN A 83 5.18 -24.23 -8.69
CA ASN A 83 4.90 -22.91 -9.28
C ASN A 83 3.86 -22.17 -8.43
N PHE A 84 3.88 -20.84 -8.54
CA PHE A 84 2.95 -19.94 -7.86
C PHE A 84 2.32 -19.06 -8.94
N MET A 85 0.99 -19.11 -9.05
CA MET A 85 0.22 -18.27 -9.95
C MET A 85 0.14 -16.86 -9.34
N VAL A 86 0.46 -15.84 -10.13
CA VAL A 86 0.45 -14.43 -9.71
C VAL A 86 -0.46 -13.66 -10.66
N GLU A 87 -1.22 -12.73 -10.10
CA GLU A 87 -2.07 -11.81 -10.86
C GLU A 87 -1.24 -10.75 -11.57
N ASP A 88 -1.72 -10.29 -12.74
CA ASP A 88 -1.03 -9.27 -13.51
C ASP A 88 -1.00 -7.94 -12.75
N GLU A 89 0.18 -7.35 -12.63
CA GLU A 89 0.36 -6.03 -12.02
C GLU A 89 -0.11 -4.95 -13.01
N THR A 90 -1.14 -4.19 -12.64
CA THR A 90 -1.73 -3.13 -13.49
C THR A 90 -1.11 -1.75 -13.27
N VAL A 91 -0.29 -1.60 -12.22
CA VAL A 91 0.36 -0.34 -11.83
C VAL A 91 1.85 -0.61 -11.55
N LEU A 92 2.71 0.26 -12.08
CA LEU A 92 4.15 0.17 -11.84
C LEU A 92 4.50 0.80 -10.47
N HIS A 93 4.92 -0.02 -9.52
CA HIS A 93 5.26 0.43 -8.16
C HIS A 93 6.67 1.01 -8.02
N ASN A 94 7.58 0.67 -8.94
CA ASN A 94 8.97 1.11 -8.89
C ASN A 94 9.53 1.32 -10.30
N ILE A 95 10.24 2.43 -10.51
CA ILE A 95 11.03 2.65 -11.74
C ILE A 95 12.47 2.19 -11.43
N PRO A 96 12.97 1.15 -12.13
CA PRO A 96 14.34 0.67 -11.91
C PRO A 96 15.37 1.78 -12.15
N TYR A 97 16.23 2.04 -11.16
CA TYR A 97 17.35 2.94 -11.32
C TYR A 97 18.47 2.24 -12.10
N MET A 98 18.80 2.78 -13.28
CA MET A 98 19.81 2.21 -14.18
C MET A 98 21.13 2.98 -14.19
N GLY A 99 21.25 4.04 -13.39
CA GLY A 99 22.40 4.94 -13.41
C GLY A 99 22.15 6.18 -14.27
N ASP A 100 22.56 7.34 -13.74
CA ASP A 100 22.40 8.64 -14.42
C ASP A 100 23.02 8.65 -15.82
N GLU A 101 24.16 7.97 -16.01
CA GLU A 101 24.86 7.88 -17.31
C GLU A 101 24.03 7.21 -18.41
N ILE A 102 23.12 6.31 -18.05
CA ILE A 102 22.23 5.58 -18.98
C ILE A 102 20.94 6.36 -19.22
N LEU A 103 20.45 7.06 -18.19
CA LEU A 103 19.24 7.88 -18.28
C LEU A 103 19.37 9.03 -19.29
N ASP A 104 20.57 9.61 -19.43
CA ASP A 104 20.85 10.68 -20.40
C ASP A 104 20.90 10.17 -21.86
N GLN A 105 21.08 8.88 -22.10
CA GLN A 105 21.24 8.29 -23.43
C GLN A 105 19.92 7.75 -24.00
N ASP A 106 19.11 7.06 -23.20
CA ASP A 106 17.90 6.36 -23.65
C ASP A 106 16.66 6.69 -22.78
N GLY A 107 16.27 7.97 -22.77
CA GLY A 107 15.00 8.41 -22.16
C GLY A 107 13.74 7.86 -22.86
N THR A 108 13.89 7.15 -23.98
CA THR A 108 12.82 6.42 -24.69
C THR A 108 12.41 5.15 -23.97
N PHE A 109 13.36 4.40 -23.39
CA PHE A 109 13.08 3.16 -22.67
C PHE A 109 12.13 3.37 -21.49
N ILE A 110 12.39 4.41 -20.68
CA ILE A 110 11.54 4.72 -19.52
C ILE A 110 10.12 5.09 -19.98
N LYS A 111 9.98 5.83 -21.09
CA LYS A 111 8.67 6.19 -21.65
C LYS A 111 7.91 4.96 -22.15
N GLU A 112 8.61 4.02 -22.80
CA GLU A 112 8.00 2.77 -23.26
C GLU A 112 7.59 1.88 -22.08
N LEU A 113 8.42 1.77 -21.04
CA LEU A 113 8.10 1.06 -19.82
C LEU A 113 6.84 1.63 -19.16
N ILE A 114 6.75 2.95 -19.01
CA ILE A 114 5.57 3.63 -18.46
C ILE A 114 4.32 3.37 -19.32
N LYS A 115 4.49 3.34 -20.65
CA LYS A 115 3.39 3.08 -21.59
C LYS A 115 2.81 1.67 -21.45
N ASN A 116 3.63 0.67 -21.11
CA ASN A 116 3.15 -0.70 -20.88
C ASN A 116 2.20 -0.82 -19.68
N TYR A 117 2.24 0.15 -18.77
CA TYR A 117 1.36 0.25 -17.61
C TYR A 117 0.32 1.37 -17.76
N ASP A 118 -0.02 1.76 -18.99
CA ASP A 118 -0.98 2.85 -19.31
C ASP A 118 -0.64 4.20 -18.63
N GLY A 119 0.63 4.46 -18.34
CA GLY A 119 1.04 5.65 -17.60
C GLY A 119 0.81 5.59 -16.08
N LYS A 120 0.37 4.45 -15.54
CA LYS A 120 0.09 4.27 -14.11
C LYS A 120 1.37 3.92 -13.36
N VAL A 121 2.01 4.95 -12.80
CA VAL A 121 3.15 4.80 -11.91
C VAL A 121 2.78 5.29 -10.50
N HIS A 122 3.13 4.49 -9.49
CA HIS A 122 2.89 4.85 -8.10
C HIS A 122 3.62 6.17 -7.74
N GLY A 123 2.86 7.16 -7.27
CA GLY A 123 3.39 8.46 -6.82
C GLY A 123 3.63 9.50 -7.93
N ASP A 124 3.25 9.24 -9.18
CA ASP A 124 3.45 10.17 -10.31
C ASP A 124 2.63 11.47 -10.21
N ARG A 125 1.47 11.43 -9.55
CA ARG A 125 0.63 12.61 -9.36
C ARG A 125 0.82 13.18 -7.96
N GLY A 126 1.20 14.46 -7.88
CA GLY A 126 1.50 15.20 -6.66
C GLY A 126 0.35 15.38 -5.64
N HIS A 127 -0.73 14.61 -5.75
CA HIS A 127 -1.75 14.50 -4.70
C HIS A 127 -1.21 13.57 -3.60
N SER A 128 -0.52 14.21 -2.65
CA SER A 128 0.52 13.56 -1.88
C SER A 128 0.07 12.57 -0.80
N PHE A 129 -1.23 12.34 -0.60
CA PHE A 129 -1.68 11.42 0.45
C PHE A 129 -3.19 11.11 0.38
N ILE A 130 -3.53 9.83 0.23
CA ILE A 130 -4.88 9.33 0.53
C ILE A 130 -4.75 7.99 1.27
N ASN A 131 -5.20 7.98 2.52
CA ASN A 131 -5.30 6.78 3.36
C ASN A 131 -6.73 6.27 3.36
N ASP A 132 -6.95 5.03 3.77
CA ASP A 132 -8.27 4.40 3.82
C ASP A 132 -9.30 5.20 4.63
N GLU A 133 -8.89 5.80 5.76
CA GLU A 133 -9.74 6.69 6.56
C GLU A 133 -10.18 7.94 5.77
N ILE A 134 -9.21 8.63 5.16
CA ILE A 134 -9.45 9.85 4.37
C ILE A 134 -10.24 9.53 3.11
N PHE A 135 -10.03 8.34 2.52
CA PHE A 135 -10.77 7.86 1.36
C PHE A 135 -12.26 7.69 1.68
N VAL A 136 -12.59 7.04 2.81
CA VAL A 136 -13.97 6.89 3.25
C VAL A 136 -14.61 8.24 3.55
N GLU A 137 -13.88 9.15 4.20
CA GLU A 137 -14.36 10.52 4.45
C GLU A 137 -14.60 11.29 3.15
N LEU A 138 -13.70 11.17 2.17
CA LEU A 138 -13.81 11.82 0.86
C LEU A 138 -15.05 11.32 0.09
N VAL A 139 -15.25 10.01 0.03
CA VAL A 139 -16.41 9.41 -0.66
C VAL A 139 -17.71 9.85 0.03
N ASN A 140 -17.76 9.85 1.36
CA ASN A 140 -18.93 10.31 2.11
C ASN A 140 -19.21 11.81 1.91
N ALA A 141 -18.16 12.64 1.86
CA ALA A 141 -18.30 14.07 1.60
C ALA A 141 -18.84 14.32 0.19
N LEU A 142 -18.27 13.65 -0.83
CA LEU A 142 -18.72 13.78 -2.22
C LEU A 142 -20.16 13.29 -2.42
N ALA A 143 -20.57 12.22 -1.71
CA ALA A 143 -21.95 11.74 -1.75
C ALA A 143 -22.95 12.77 -1.16
N GLN A 144 -22.56 13.49 -0.11
CA GLN A 144 -23.38 14.58 0.45
C GLN A 144 -23.50 15.77 -0.51
N TYR A 145 -22.43 16.09 -1.25
CA TYR A 145 -22.49 17.16 -2.25
C TYR A 145 -23.39 16.79 -3.44
N SER A 146 -23.38 15.53 -3.90
CA SER A 146 -24.25 15.11 -5.01
C SER A 146 -25.73 15.08 -4.66
N ASP A 147 -26.10 14.71 -3.42
CA ASP A 147 -27.51 14.74 -2.98
C ASP A 147 -28.05 16.19 -2.87
N ASN A 148 -27.19 17.19 -2.63
CA ASN A 148 -27.60 18.59 -2.53
C ASN A 148 -27.87 19.26 -3.90
N GLU A 149 -27.23 18.80 -4.98
CA GLU A 149 -27.49 19.33 -6.34
C GLU A 149 -28.85 18.84 -6.88
N ASP A 150 -29.29 17.63 -6.49
CA ASP A 150 -30.59 17.08 -6.88
C ASP A 150 -31.77 17.80 -6.17
N GLU A 151 -31.56 18.43 -5.00
CA GLU A 151 -32.59 19.23 -4.31
C GLU A 151 -32.78 20.63 -4.92
N GLU A 152 -31.78 21.18 -5.64
CA GLU A 152 -31.90 22.50 -6.28
C GLU A 152 -32.59 22.45 -7.65
N GLU A 153 -32.64 21.29 -8.32
CA GLU A 153 -33.33 21.14 -9.62
C GLU A 153 -34.83 20.84 -9.52
N GLU A 154 -35.38 20.53 -8.34
CA GLU A 154 -36.82 20.23 -8.16
C GLU A 154 -37.73 21.47 -8.01
N GLU A 155 -37.21 22.70 -7.97
CA GLU A 155 -38.03 23.91 -7.76
C GLU A 155 -38.62 24.57 -9.02
N GLU A 156 -38.37 24.08 -10.25
CA GLU A 156 -38.83 24.79 -11.46
C GLU A 156 -39.51 23.93 -12.55
N HIS A 157 -40.60 23.21 -12.23
CA HIS A 157 -41.59 22.85 -13.27
C HIS A 157 -43.00 22.50 -12.75
N ASP A 158 -43.81 23.50 -12.37
CA ASP A 158 -45.26 23.35 -12.21
C ASP A 158 -46.01 23.89 -13.44
N PHE A 159 -46.62 23.00 -14.25
CA PHE A 159 -47.88 23.28 -14.97
C PHE A 159 -48.61 21.98 -15.41
N LYS A 160 -49.58 21.59 -14.57
CA LYS A 160 -50.94 21.02 -14.84
C LYS A 160 -51.20 19.72 -15.65
N VAL A 161 -51.76 18.74 -14.90
CA VAL A 161 -53.08 18.04 -15.05
C VAL A 161 -53.30 17.11 -16.27
N ASP A 162 -53.42 15.77 -16.10
CA ASP A 162 -54.64 15.01 -15.73
C ASP A 162 -54.45 13.46 -15.77
N LYS A 163 -55.05 12.77 -14.78
CA LYS A 163 -55.57 11.37 -14.73
C LYS A 163 -54.66 10.11 -14.63
N ILE A 164 -54.81 9.44 -13.47
CA ILE A 164 -55.09 7.99 -13.22
C ILE A 164 -53.87 7.05 -13.46
N ASP A 165 -53.26 6.37 -12.47
CA ASP A 165 -53.82 5.33 -11.57
C ASP A 165 -52.97 5.06 -10.30
N LEU A 166 -53.62 4.47 -9.29
CA LEU A 166 -53.17 4.08 -7.94
C LEU A 166 -52.11 2.96 -7.87
N CYS A 167 -51.10 3.12 -7.00
CA CYS A 167 -50.81 2.24 -5.82
C CYS A 167 -49.59 2.79 -5.04
N ASP A 168 -49.80 3.45 -3.90
CA ASP A 168 -49.70 2.89 -2.53
C ASP A 168 -48.31 2.36 -2.14
N SER A 169 -47.50 3.23 -1.51
CA SER A 169 -46.86 2.94 -0.22
C SER A 169 -46.26 4.21 0.36
N ARG A 170 -46.88 4.68 1.44
CA ARG A 170 -46.34 5.71 2.35
C ARG A 170 -45.34 5.06 3.31
N SER A 171 -44.13 5.59 3.37
CA SER A 171 -43.20 5.51 4.51
C SER A 171 -42.01 6.39 4.12
N GLY A 172 -41.81 7.56 4.70
CA GLY A 172 -41.51 7.73 6.12
C GLY A 172 -40.01 7.93 6.23
N ALA A 173 -39.60 9.08 6.77
CA ALA A 173 -38.21 9.47 6.96
C ALA A 173 -37.34 8.31 7.49
N ASP A 174 -36.33 7.89 6.72
CA ASP A 174 -35.28 7.02 7.21
C ASP A 174 -33.94 7.39 6.54
N GLY A 175 -32.96 7.74 7.36
CA GLY A 175 -31.63 8.23 6.98
C GLY A 175 -30.73 7.15 6.41
N SER A 176 -31.23 6.40 5.42
CA SER A 176 -30.43 5.44 4.67
C SER A 176 -29.57 6.20 3.67
N LYS A 177 -28.31 6.43 4.04
CA LYS A 177 -27.28 6.94 3.12
C LYS A 177 -27.32 6.08 1.84
N LYS A 178 -27.80 6.64 0.74
CA LYS A 178 -27.79 5.98 -0.57
C LYS A 178 -26.34 5.61 -0.90
N PHE A 179 -26.13 4.46 -1.52
CA PHE A 179 -24.78 4.06 -1.94
C PHE A 179 -24.23 5.13 -2.91
N PRO A 180 -22.98 5.59 -2.74
CA PRO A 180 -22.43 6.68 -3.56
C PRO A 180 -22.48 6.37 -5.06
N SER A 181 -22.74 7.40 -5.87
CA SER A 181 -22.85 7.28 -7.33
C SER A 181 -21.54 6.76 -7.97
N HIS A 182 -21.67 5.94 -9.02
CA HIS A 182 -20.54 5.43 -9.80
C HIS A 182 -19.63 6.55 -10.34
N LYS A 183 -20.21 7.72 -10.67
CA LYS A 183 -19.47 8.89 -11.15
C LYS A 183 -18.45 9.41 -10.13
N ILE A 184 -18.71 9.23 -8.83
CA ILE A 184 -17.80 9.65 -7.75
C ILE A 184 -16.53 8.79 -7.80
N PHE A 185 -16.68 7.46 -7.93
CA PHE A 185 -15.55 6.54 -7.98
C PHE A 185 -14.73 6.69 -9.28
N GLU A 186 -15.39 7.02 -10.39
CA GLU A 186 -14.72 7.36 -11.65
C GLU A 186 -13.85 8.62 -11.50
N ALA A 187 -14.39 9.69 -10.91
CA ALA A 187 -13.65 10.92 -10.65
C ALA A 187 -12.46 10.69 -9.69
N ILE A 188 -12.64 9.89 -8.64
CA ILE A 188 -11.56 9.55 -7.71
C ILE A 188 -10.48 8.71 -8.40
N SER A 189 -10.85 7.68 -9.18
CA SER A 189 -9.89 6.86 -9.93
C SER A 189 -9.10 7.71 -10.95
N ALA A 190 -9.76 8.69 -11.58
CA ALA A 190 -9.10 9.63 -12.47
C ALA A 190 -8.07 10.52 -11.75
N MET A 191 -8.29 10.88 -10.49
CA MET A 191 -7.33 11.67 -9.68
C MET A 191 -6.24 10.80 -9.04
N PHE A 192 -6.57 9.55 -8.69
CA PHE A 192 -5.71 8.57 -8.00
C PHE A 192 -5.60 7.26 -8.81
N PRO A 193 -4.91 7.25 -9.96
CA PRO A 193 -4.77 6.05 -10.80
C PRO A 193 -3.97 4.92 -10.13
N ASP A 194 -3.19 5.25 -9.10
CA ASP A 194 -2.41 4.33 -8.28
C ASP A 194 -3.26 3.57 -7.24
N LYS A 195 -4.49 4.02 -6.98
CA LYS A 195 -5.39 3.41 -5.99
C LYS A 195 -6.34 2.37 -6.58
N GLY A 196 -6.29 2.18 -7.89
CA GLY A 196 -7.03 1.13 -8.59
C GLY A 196 -8.09 1.66 -9.57
N SER A 197 -8.74 0.71 -10.22
CA SER A 197 -9.89 0.98 -11.10
C SER A 197 -11.12 1.43 -10.32
N THR A 198 -12.12 1.97 -11.02
CA THR A 198 -13.40 2.38 -10.43
C THR A 198 -14.08 1.25 -9.65
N GLU A 199 -14.01 0.00 -10.14
CA GLU A 199 -14.59 -1.15 -9.46
C GLU A 199 -13.79 -1.56 -8.23
N GLU A 200 -12.46 -1.56 -8.31
CA GLU A 200 -11.59 -1.84 -7.15
C GLU A 200 -11.81 -0.84 -6.01
N LEU A 201 -11.96 0.46 -6.34
CA LEU A 201 -12.25 1.50 -5.35
C LEU A 201 -13.63 1.33 -4.71
N LYS A 202 -14.62 0.89 -5.49
CA LYS A 202 -15.99 0.67 -5.03
C LYS A 202 -16.07 -0.54 -4.11
N GLU A 203 -15.43 -1.65 -4.48
CA GLU A 203 -15.30 -2.84 -3.63
C GLU A 203 -14.56 -2.49 -2.33
N LYS A 204 -13.44 -1.77 -2.44
CA LYS A 204 -12.69 -1.29 -1.29
C LYS A 204 -13.52 -0.40 -0.36
N TYR A 205 -14.34 0.52 -0.90
CA TYR A 205 -15.24 1.34 -0.09
C TYR A 205 -16.30 0.50 0.63
N LYS A 206 -16.86 -0.51 -0.04
CA LYS A 206 -17.82 -1.44 0.56
C LYS A 206 -17.17 -2.21 1.72
N GLU A 207 -15.98 -2.78 1.52
CA GLU A 207 -15.24 -3.48 2.57
C GLU A 207 -14.93 -2.59 3.78
N LEU A 208 -14.45 -1.37 3.55
CA LEU A 208 -14.12 -0.42 4.63
C LEU A 208 -15.35 0.06 5.40
N THR A 209 -16.49 0.21 4.73
CA THR A 209 -17.76 0.64 5.35
C THR A 209 -18.41 -0.51 6.14
N GLU A 210 -18.32 -1.73 5.63
CA GLU A 210 -18.82 -2.95 6.31
C GLU A 210 -17.96 -3.30 7.54
N GLN A 211 -16.64 -3.15 7.47
CA GLN A 211 -15.74 -3.36 8.62
C GLN A 211 -15.96 -2.33 9.76
N GLN A 212 -16.42 -1.12 9.43
CA GLN A 212 -16.78 -0.10 10.44
C GLN A 212 -18.09 -0.43 11.19
N MET A 213 -18.88 -1.42 10.77
CA MET A 213 -20.06 -1.91 11.48
C MET A 213 -19.75 -3.24 12.20
N PRO A 214 -19.36 -3.22 13.49
CA PRO A 214 -18.94 -4.44 14.17
C PRO A 214 -20.15 -5.35 14.41
N GLY A 215 -20.17 -6.52 13.77
CA GLY A 215 -21.10 -7.62 14.11
C GLY A 215 -22.18 -7.95 13.08
N VAL A 216 -22.27 -7.24 11.96
CA VAL A 216 -23.10 -7.66 10.82
C VAL A 216 -22.22 -8.45 9.87
N LEU A 217 -22.29 -9.78 9.95
CA LEU A 217 -21.79 -10.62 8.86
C LEU A 217 -22.53 -10.18 7.58
N PRO A 218 -21.84 -10.03 6.43
CA PRO A 218 -22.48 -9.77 5.16
C PRO A 218 -23.67 -10.74 4.99
N PRO A 219 -24.79 -10.31 4.38
CA PRO A 219 -25.98 -11.16 4.26
C PRO A 219 -25.71 -12.48 3.51
N GLU A 220 -24.64 -12.54 2.72
CA GLU A 220 -24.16 -13.70 1.98
C GLU A 220 -23.25 -14.64 2.80
N CYS A 221 -22.79 -14.21 3.99
CA CYS A 221 -21.98 -15.04 4.88
C CYS A 221 -22.86 -15.88 5.82
N THR A 222 -22.78 -17.20 5.67
CA THR A 222 -23.39 -18.16 6.57
C THR A 222 -22.66 -18.18 7.92
N PRO A 223 -23.34 -17.95 9.06
CA PRO A 223 -22.70 -17.98 10.37
C PRO A 223 -22.18 -19.38 10.70
N ASN A 224 -21.11 -19.45 11.50
CA ASN A 224 -20.52 -20.72 11.91
C ASN A 224 -21.56 -21.60 12.62
N ILE A 225 -21.69 -22.86 12.18
CA ILE A 225 -22.63 -23.84 12.74
C ILE A 225 -22.30 -24.20 14.19
N ASP A 226 -21.02 -24.15 14.58
CA ASP A 226 -20.55 -24.42 15.94
C ASP A 226 -20.58 -23.16 16.84
N GLY A 227 -21.02 -22.03 16.31
CA GLY A 227 -20.99 -20.73 16.99
C GLY A 227 -22.28 -20.38 17.75
N PRO A 228 -22.21 -19.43 18.70
CA PRO A 228 -23.38 -18.96 19.44
C PRO A 228 -24.40 -18.19 18.57
N HIS A 229 -24.01 -17.79 17.36
CA HIS A 229 -24.84 -17.09 16.39
C HIS A 229 -25.29 -17.99 15.21
N ALA A 230 -25.27 -19.31 15.39
CA ALA A 230 -25.71 -20.26 14.37
C ALA A 230 -27.16 -19.99 13.95
N ARG A 231 -27.41 -20.02 12.64
CA ARG A 231 -28.75 -19.83 12.05
C ARG A 231 -29.12 -21.06 11.22
N SER A 232 -30.42 -21.36 11.19
CA SER A 232 -30.95 -22.37 10.26
C SER A 232 -30.89 -21.82 8.84
N VAL A 233 -30.09 -22.45 7.99
CA VAL A 233 -29.81 -22.05 6.61
C VAL A 233 -29.95 -23.26 5.68
N GLN A 234 -30.08 -23.04 4.38
CA GLN A 234 -30.14 -24.14 3.42
C GLN A 234 -28.78 -24.86 3.32
N ARG A 235 -28.79 -26.16 2.96
CA ARG A 235 -27.57 -26.96 2.79
C ARG A 235 -26.54 -26.30 1.86
N GLU A 236 -27.00 -25.75 0.73
CA GLU A 236 -26.10 -25.11 -0.24
C GLU A 236 -25.44 -23.86 0.35
N GLN A 237 -26.16 -23.08 1.16
CA GLN A 237 -25.63 -21.92 1.87
C GLN A 237 -24.60 -22.34 2.92
N SER A 238 -24.82 -23.45 3.64
CA SER A 238 -23.83 -23.99 4.59
C SER A 238 -22.54 -24.48 3.92
N LEU A 239 -22.65 -25.01 2.70
CA LEU A 239 -21.52 -25.58 1.95
C LEU A 239 -20.88 -24.63 0.96
N HIS A 240 -21.46 -23.43 0.77
CA HIS A 240 -21.05 -22.49 -0.28
C HIS A 240 -19.56 -22.14 -0.22
N SER A 241 -19.04 -21.77 0.96
CA SER A 241 -17.62 -21.44 1.13
C SER A 241 -16.72 -22.65 0.84
N PHE A 242 -17.14 -23.84 1.28
CA PHE A 242 -16.40 -25.08 1.01
C PHE A 242 -16.36 -25.41 -0.48
N HIS A 243 -17.49 -25.31 -1.18
CA HIS A 243 -17.58 -25.62 -2.61
C HIS A 243 -16.86 -24.58 -3.49
N THR A 244 -16.86 -23.31 -3.09
CA THR A 244 -16.31 -22.21 -3.89
C THR A 244 -14.80 -22.08 -3.74
N LEU A 245 -14.27 -22.29 -2.53
CA LEU A 245 -12.83 -22.13 -2.25
C LEU A 245 -12.04 -23.42 -2.43
N PHE A 246 -12.68 -24.60 -2.42
CA PHE A 246 -11.97 -25.86 -2.50
C PHE A 246 -11.49 -26.18 -3.93
N CYS A 247 -10.18 -26.33 -4.07
CA CYS A 247 -9.58 -26.84 -5.29
C CYS A 247 -9.54 -28.37 -5.30
N ARG A 248 -10.37 -28.97 -6.15
CA ARG A 248 -10.41 -30.44 -6.32
C ARG A 248 -9.10 -31.03 -6.86
N ARG A 249 -8.28 -30.26 -7.58
CA ARG A 249 -7.02 -30.73 -8.17
C ARG A 249 -5.90 -30.88 -7.14
N TYR A 250 -5.92 -30.07 -6.08
CA TYR A 250 -4.84 -30.01 -5.08
C TYR A 250 -5.29 -30.31 -3.65
N PHE A 251 -6.57 -30.59 -3.45
CA PHE A 251 -7.19 -30.89 -2.15
C PHE A 251 -6.91 -29.82 -1.09
N LYS A 252 -6.87 -28.54 -1.51
CA LYS A 252 -6.64 -27.37 -0.66
C LYS A 252 -7.69 -26.30 -0.92
N TYR A 253 -8.00 -25.50 0.09
CA TYR A 253 -8.75 -24.26 -0.09
C TYR A 253 -7.85 -23.18 -0.64
N ASP A 254 -8.38 -22.36 -1.55
CA ASP A 254 -7.72 -21.20 -2.14
C ASP A 254 -6.30 -21.51 -2.65
N CYS A 255 -6.22 -22.38 -3.67
CA CYS A 255 -4.94 -22.89 -4.11
C CYS A 255 -4.16 -21.87 -4.97
N PHE A 256 -2.86 -21.72 -4.68
CA PHE A 256 -1.96 -20.80 -5.39
C PHE A 256 -1.66 -21.15 -6.86
N LEU A 257 -2.30 -22.16 -7.44
CA LEU A 257 -2.02 -22.66 -8.80
C LEU A 257 -3.19 -22.49 -9.76
N HIS A 258 -4.42 -22.42 -9.26
CA HIS A 258 -5.61 -22.39 -10.10
C HIS A 258 -6.52 -21.26 -9.65
N ARG A 259 -6.81 -20.36 -10.59
CA ARG A 259 -7.66 -19.19 -10.41
C ARG A 259 -9.15 -19.51 -10.51
N GLU A 260 -9.52 -20.56 -11.24
CA GLU A 260 -10.93 -20.86 -11.50
C GLU A 260 -11.62 -21.57 -10.33
N HIS A 261 -12.59 -20.89 -9.74
CA HIS A 261 -13.50 -21.42 -8.74
C HIS A 261 -14.46 -22.44 -9.38
N GLY A 262 -14.42 -23.69 -8.91
CA GLY A 262 -15.50 -24.67 -9.10
C GLY A 262 -15.78 -25.13 -10.54
N ASN A 263 -15.41 -26.38 -10.85
CA ASN A 263 -16.08 -27.24 -11.84
C ASN A 263 -16.46 -26.64 -13.22
N ARG A 264 -15.61 -25.82 -13.85
CA ARG A 264 -15.63 -25.65 -15.33
C ARG A 264 -14.46 -26.38 -15.99
N CYS A 265 -14.31 -27.67 -15.69
CA CYS A 265 -13.74 -28.61 -16.66
C CYS A 265 -14.87 -29.49 -17.17
N GLY A 266 -15.49 -29.03 -18.24
CA GLY A 266 -16.49 -29.74 -19.02
C GLY A 266 -16.44 -29.25 -20.45
N SER A 267 -15.34 -29.54 -21.14
CA SER A 267 -15.22 -29.82 -22.59
C SER A 267 -13.79 -30.28 -22.86
#